data_AF-A0A661PUP0-F1
#
_entry.id   AF-A0A661PUP0-F1
#
_cell.length_a   1.000
_cell.length_b   1.000
_cell.length_c   1.000
_cell.angle_alpha   90.00
_cell.angle_beta   90.00
_cell.angle_gamma   90.00
#
_symmetry.space_group_name_H-M   'P 1'
#
loop_
_entity.id
_entity.type
_entity.pdbx_description
1 polymer ?
#
loop_
_entity_poly.entity_id
_entity_poly.type
_entity_poly.pdbx_seq_one_letter_code
_entity_poly.pdbx_strand_id
1 'polypeptide(L)'
;MKQIRLGLGGKYLLAVVGLIILVVSISFTQLFQIEKSFILGQLEGQARLLGQQILLTRSWLADQGGIYIEKRDGRKANPYLKKGTIKTVDGSKLVLRNPAMVTRELSEYAAKSSLYRFRLTSTHLINRNNAPDGTERRALEIFADGKENEYALLQTLEGESVFRFIKALYIKPACLKCHHYQGYKVGQLRGCLSVIIPSAAAEARIAALHKSLLFDAGLIILLTVVVLVFLNHVLTVRPLKRLNRKVKLFEKDVEAVVKPIARSDEIGVLATSFGQMTITLRNQQKSLEGKVEKATEDLRQVNRELVIANRSLRQQDALKTDFLATVSHELRTPLTTIRGGVDYLLQTVTDCDQRTYLSLLERNIQSLVEMVNNLIDIARIDLDQVELELEELNLTDLLREICIIFTASGEERGIVVKGCGELPEVSMVGDYRRLNQVFMNLVHNAVKFAPL
;
A
#
# COMPACT_ATOMS: atom_id res chain seq x y z
N MET A 1 -14.27 16.16 -11.53
CA MET A 1 -13.96 16.38 -10.09
C MET A 1 -12.60 15.77 -9.78
N LYS A 2 -11.59 16.57 -9.39
CA LYS A 2 -10.28 16.06 -8.96
C LYS A 2 -10.45 15.29 -7.65
N GLN A 3 -10.22 13.98 -7.65
CA GLN A 3 -10.14 13.20 -6.42
C GLN A 3 -8.98 13.73 -5.58
N ILE A 4 -9.28 14.37 -4.45
CA ILE A 4 -8.29 14.73 -3.44
C ILE A 4 -7.76 13.43 -2.85
N ARG A 5 -6.62 12.94 -3.36
CA ARG A 5 -5.94 11.76 -2.80
C ARG A 5 -5.28 12.15 -1.48
N LEU A 6 -6.03 12.03 -0.38
CA LEU A 6 -5.47 12.13 0.96
C LEU A 6 -4.46 11.00 1.19
N GLY A 7 -3.27 11.36 1.68
CA GLY A 7 -2.28 10.39 2.15
C GLY A 7 -2.81 9.59 3.34
N LEU A 8 -2.14 8.47 3.68
CA LEU A 8 -2.57 7.56 4.76
C LEU A 8 -2.82 8.29 6.09
N GLY A 9 -1.94 9.22 6.47
CA GLY A 9 -2.10 10.03 7.67
C GLY A 9 -3.31 10.98 7.65
N GLY A 10 -3.72 11.46 6.46
CA GLY A 10 -4.93 12.26 6.31
C GLY A 10 -6.19 11.41 6.43
N LYS A 11 -6.18 10.19 5.89
CA LYS A 11 -7.29 9.23 6.03
C LYS A 11 -7.49 8.82 7.49
N TYR A 12 -6.40 8.51 8.21
CA TYR A 12 -6.45 8.17 9.63
C TYR A 12 -6.97 9.34 10.47
N LEU A 13 -6.47 10.55 10.23
CA LEU A 13 -6.94 11.74 10.94
C LEU A 13 -8.44 11.97 10.74
N LEU A 14 -8.95 11.83 9.50
CA LEU A 14 -10.38 11.95 9.22
C LEU A 14 -11.21 10.90 9.95
N ALA A 15 -10.74 9.65 10.02
CA ALA A 15 -11.42 8.59 10.76
C ALA A 15 -11.50 8.89 12.26
N VAL A 16 -10.39 9.35 12.87
CA VAL A 16 -10.34 9.72 14.29
C VAL A 16 -11.24 10.93 14.58
N VAL A 17 -11.19 11.97 13.74
CA VAL A 17 -12.06 13.15 13.89
C VAL A 17 -13.54 12.76 13.74
N GLY A 18 -13.87 11.90 12.77
CA GLY A 18 -15.22 11.38 12.60
C GLY A 18 -15.72 10.61 13.82
N LEU A 19 -14.87 9.77 14.42
CA LEU A 19 -15.20 9.04 15.65
C LEU A 19 -15.42 9.98 16.84
N ILE A 20 -14.58 11.01 16.99
CA ILE A 20 -14.73 12.02 18.06
C ILE A 20 -16.06 12.74 17.90
N ILE A 21 -16.40 13.21 16.69
CA ILE A 21 -17.68 13.87 16.41
C ILE A 21 -18.85 12.96 16.77
N LEU A 22 -18.78 11.67 16.41
CA LEU A 22 -19.82 10.70 16.71
C LEU A 22 -20.02 10.53 18.23
N VAL A 23 -18.92 10.30 18.97
CA VAL A 23 -18.96 10.09 20.43
C VAL A 23 -19.47 11.34 21.16
N VAL A 24 -18.99 12.53 20.76
CA VAL A 24 -19.45 13.80 21.31
C VAL A 24 -20.94 13.99 21.01
N SER A 25 -21.39 13.76 19.77
CA SER A 25 -22.80 13.90 19.39
C SER A 25 -23.73 12.99 20.21
N ILE A 26 -23.35 11.73 20.42
CA ILE A 26 -24.12 10.78 21.24
C ILE A 26 -24.18 11.28 22.70
N SER A 27 -23.03 11.66 23.26
CA SER A 27 -22.94 12.12 24.66
C SER A 27 -23.78 13.37 24.91
N PHE A 28 -23.73 14.34 23.99
CA PHE A 28 -24.53 15.56 24.08
C PHE A 28 -26.02 15.29 23.93
N THR A 29 -26.40 14.37 23.03
CA THR A 29 -27.81 13.97 22.88
C THR A 29 -28.35 13.36 24.18
N GLN A 30 -27.57 12.50 24.84
CA GLN A 30 -27.93 11.94 26.15
C GLN A 30 -28.04 13.04 27.22
N LEU A 31 -27.07 13.96 27.26
CA LEU A 31 -27.07 15.06 28.22
C LEU A 31 -28.31 15.97 28.07
N PHE A 32 -28.70 16.30 26.83
CA PHE A 32 -29.92 17.07 26.56
C PHE A 32 -31.20 16.35 27.01
N GLN A 33 -31.26 15.02 26.86
CA GLN A 33 -32.41 14.24 27.34
C GLN A 33 -32.47 14.20 28.87
N ILE A 34 -31.32 14.06 29.53
CA ILE A 34 -31.22 14.10 31.00
C ILE A 34 -31.63 15.48 31.52
N GLU A 35 -31.12 16.55 30.94
CA GLU A 35 -31.44 17.93 31.36
C GLU A 35 -32.93 18.24 31.19
N LYS A 36 -33.52 17.86 30.05
CA LYS A 36 -34.94 18.04 29.80
C LYS A 36 -35.81 17.28 30.80
N SER A 37 -35.47 16.03 31.09
CA SER A 37 -36.23 15.22 32.05
C SER A 37 -36.11 15.76 33.48
N PHE A 38 -34.93 16.27 33.86
CA PHE A 38 -34.71 16.92 35.15
C PHE A 38 -35.59 18.17 35.34
N ILE A 39 -35.62 19.08 34.35
CA ILE A 39 -36.39 20.33 34.45
C ILE A 39 -37.90 20.05 34.46
N LEU A 40 -38.36 19.12 33.62
CA LEU A 40 -39.76 18.67 33.66
C LEU A 40 -40.13 18.05 35.00
N GLY A 41 -39.26 17.20 35.57
CA GLY A 41 -39.45 16.64 36.90
C GLY A 41 -39.51 17.69 38.00
N GLN A 42 -38.71 18.76 37.89
CA GLN A 42 -38.75 19.89 38.84
C GLN A 42 -40.08 20.66 38.74
N LEU A 43 -40.54 20.97 37.53
CA LEU A 43 -41.83 21.64 37.31
C LEU A 43 -42.99 20.77 37.82
N GLU A 44 -42.95 19.46 37.59
CA GLU A 44 -43.93 18.51 38.09
C GLU A 44 -43.93 18.46 39.63
N GLY A 45 -42.76 18.37 40.26
CA GLY A 45 -42.62 18.39 41.71
C GLY A 45 -43.18 19.66 42.34
N GLN A 46 -42.88 20.83 41.75
CA GLN A 46 -43.42 22.12 42.19
C GLN A 46 -44.94 22.17 42.04
N ALA A 47 -45.48 21.77 40.89
CA ALA A 47 -46.91 21.77 40.63
C ALA A 47 -47.67 20.79 41.54
N ARG A 48 -47.09 19.62 41.82
CA ARG A 48 -47.63 18.63 42.76
C ARG A 48 -47.70 19.19 44.18
N LEU A 49 -46.63 19.84 44.64
CA LEU A 49 -46.58 20.47 45.96
C LEU A 49 -47.63 21.59 46.09
N LEU A 50 -47.71 22.49 45.11
CA LEU A 50 -48.71 23.56 45.07
C LEU A 50 -50.13 22.99 45.06
N GLY A 51 -50.38 21.96 44.23
CA GLY A 51 -51.66 21.26 44.17
C GLY A 51 -52.03 20.65 45.52
N GLN A 52 -51.09 19.98 46.18
CA GLN A 52 -51.29 19.38 47.50
C GLN A 52 -51.58 20.44 48.57
N GLN A 53 -50.87 21.57 48.57
CA GLN A 53 -51.13 22.68 49.47
C GLN A 53 -52.58 23.20 49.31
N ILE A 54 -53.04 23.42 48.08
CA ILE A 54 -54.43 23.85 47.81
C ILE A 54 -55.45 22.81 48.29
N LEU A 55 -55.18 21.52 48.07
CA LEU A 55 -56.07 20.46 48.53
C LEU A 55 -56.12 20.37 50.07
N LEU A 56 -55.00 20.55 50.76
CA LEU A 56 -54.94 20.59 52.22
C LEU A 56 -55.69 21.80 52.77
N THR A 57 -55.45 23.00 52.24
CA THR A 57 -56.18 24.22 52.61
C THR A 57 -57.69 24.05 52.41
N ARG A 58 -58.09 23.46 51.28
CA ARG A 58 -59.50 23.19 50.98
C ARG A 58 -60.11 22.17 51.95
N SER A 59 -59.39 21.11 52.28
CA SER A 59 -59.82 20.12 53.27
C SER A 59 -60.03 20.75 54.63
N TRP A 60 -59.05 21.52 55.13
CA TRP A 60 -59.16 22.24 56.39
C TRP A 60 -60.37 23.17 56.41
N LEU A 61 -60.60 23.97 55.36
CA LEU A 61 -61.79 24.84 55.26
C LEU A 61 -63.10 24.05 55.26
N ALA A 62 -63.12 22.84 54.66
CA ALA A 62 -64.31 22.00 54.63
C ALA A 62 -64.61 21.42 56.02
N ASP A 63 -63.58 21.06 56.78
CA ASP A 63 -63.70 20.56 58.14
C ASP A 63 -64.25 21.65 59.08
N GLN A 64 -63.85 22.91 58.88
CA GLN A 64 -64.39 24.07 59.61
C GLN A 64 -65.81 24.50 59.15
N GLY A 65 -66.36 23.91 58.07
CA GLY A 65 -67.65 24.33 57.51
C GLY A 65 -67.61 25.65 56.73
N GLY A 66 -66.41 26.17 56.44
CA GLY A 66 -66.15 27.47 55.83
C GLY A 66 -65.78 28.55 56.86
N ILE A 67 -65.33 29.71 56.38
CA ILE A 67 -64.94 30.85 57.22
C ILE A 67 -65.84 32.04 56.97
N TYR A 68 -66.22 32.75 58.02
CA TYR A 68 -66.95 34.01 57.89
C TYR A 68 -65.95 35.17 57.79
N ILE A 69 -66.15 36.03 56.80
CA ILE A 69 -65.36 37.25 56.62
C ILE A 69 -66.26 38.48 56.60
N GLU A 70 -65.72 39.61 57.03
CA GLU A 70 -66.42 40.89 57.00
C GLU A 70 -66.79 41.30 55.55
N LYS A 71 -68.03 41.76 55.36
CA LYS A 71 -68.50 42.26 54.07
C LYS A 71 -67.92 43.65 53.79
N ARG A 72 -66.91 43.71 52.92
CA ARG A 72 -66.35 44.96 52.35
C ARG A 72 -66.77 45.13 50.89
N ASP A 73 -66.68 46.36 50.35
CA ASP A 73 -67.01 46.65 48.95
C ASP A 73 -66.24 45.74 47.99
N GLY A 74 -66.96 45.17 47.01
CA GLY A 74 -66.47 44.15 46.08
C GLY A 74 -66.64 42.68 46.53
N ARG A 75 -66.91 42.39 47.81
CA ARG A 75 -67.10 41.01 48.30
C ARG A 75 -68.57 40.59 48.28
N LYS A 76 -69.02 40.02 47.16
CA LYS A 76 -70.38 39.47 47.02
C LYS A 76 -70.56 38.17 47.81
N ALA A 77 -71.79 37.89 48.24
CA ALA A 77 -72.17 36.59 48.79
C ALA A 77 -72.19 35.52 47.70
N ASN A 78 -71.99 34.26 48.07
CA ASN A 78 -72.08 33.17 47.10
C ASN A 78 -73.53 33.02 46.62
N PRO A 79 -73.83 33.18 45.32
CA PRO A 79 -75.19 33.02 44.81
C PRO A 79 -75.70 31.58 44.92
N TYR A 80 -74.80 30.60 45.11
CA TYR A 80 -75.14 29.18 45.19
C TYR A 80 -75.32 28.66 46.63
N LEU A 81 -75.25 29.53 47.65
CA LEU A 81 -75.48 29.15 49.05
C LEU A 81 -76.84 29.62 49.56
N LYS A 82 -77.65 28.70 50.11
CA LYS A 82 -78.97 29.02 50.68
C LYS A 82 -78.91 29.93 51.92
N LYS A 83 -77.83 29.88 52.71
CA LYS A 83 -77.55 30.76 53.88
C LYS A 83 -76.10 31.23 53.83
N GLY A 84 -75.85 32.37 53.19
CA GLY A 84 -74.49 32.86 52.91
C GLY A 84 -74.02 34.07 53.73
N THR A 85 -74.90 34.65 54.55
CA THR A 85 -74.62 35.88 55.31
C THR A 85 -75.23 35.83 56.69
N ILE A 86 -74.49 36.31 57.68
CA ILE A 86 -74.93 36.50 59.07
C ILE A 86 -74.68 37.95 59.50
N LYS A 87 -75.41 38.42 60.51
CA LYS A 87 -75.15 39.69 61.18
C LYS A 87 -74.65 39.41 62.59
N THR A 88 -73.63 40.13 63.01
CA THR A 88 -73.11 40.09 64.38
C THR A 88 -73.87 41.09 65.27
N VAL A 89 -73.67 40.99 66.58
CA VAL A 89 -74.39 41.79 67.59
C VAL A 89 -74.06 43.29 67.51
N ASP A 90 -72.84 43.62 67.08
CA ASP A 90 -72.34 44.96 66.78
C ASP A 90 -72.84 45.53 65.42
N GLY A 91 -73.68 44.78 64.70
CA GLY A 91 -74.27 45.20 63.41
C GLY A 91 -73.42 44.91 62.18
N SER A 92 -72.20 44.38 62.34
CA SER A 92 -71.33 43.99 61.23
C SER A 92 -71.95 42.86 60.40
N LYS A 93 -71.80 42.92 59.08
CA LYS A 93 -72.30 41.88 58.15
C LYS A 93 -71.16 40.94 57.78
N LEU A 94 -71.30 39.66 58.10
CA LEU A 94 -70.34 38.63 57.71
C LEU A 94 -70.87 37.80 56.55
N VAL A 95 -69.97 37.39 55.66
CA VAL A 95 -70.25 36.53 54.51
C VAL A 95 -69.48 35.23 54.63
N LEU A 96 -70.17 34.11 54.46
CA LEU A 96 -69.54 32.79 54.47
C LEU A 96 -68.69 32.59 53.21
N ARG A 97 -67.47 32.11 53.39
CA ARG A 97 -66.58 31.63 52.34
C ARG A 97 -66.43 30.13 52.48
N ASN A 98 -67.09 29.41 51.58
CA ASN A 98 -66.97 27.97 51.49
C ASN A 98 -65.63 27.58 50.81
N PRO A 99 -65.20 26.31 50.88
CA PRO A 99 -63.92 25.88 50.32
C PRO A 99 -63.77 26.20 48.83
N ALA A 100 -64.85 26.11 48.05
CA ALA A 100 -64.82 26.42 46.62
C ALA A 100 -64.55 27.92 46.34
N MET A 101 -65.10 28.83 47.15
CA MET A 101 -64.85 30.27 47.00
C MET A 101 -63.41 30.63 47.37
N VAL A 102 -62.92 30.14 48.51
CA VAL A 102 -61.54 30.44 48.93
C VAL A 102 -60.55 29.90 47.92
N THR A 103 -60.78 28.68 47.40
CA THR A 103 -59.92 28.13 46.34
C THR A 103 -59.93 29.04 45.11
N ARG A 104 -61.09 29.50 44.65
CA ARG A 104 -61.17 30.44 43.51
C ARG A 104 -60.47 31.77 43.79
N GLU A 105 -60.69 32.38 44.94
CA GLU A 105 -60.05 33.64 45.33
C GLU A 105 -58.52 33.48 45.38
N LEU A 106 -58.01 32.39 45.96
CA LEU A 106 -56.57 32.07 45.95
C LEU A 106 -56.01 31.92 44.53
N SER A 107 -56.79 31.35 43.59
CA SER A 107 -56.39 31.25 42.18
C SER A 107 -56.31 32.63 41.52
N GLU A 108 -57.27 33.51 41.81
CA GLU A 108 -57.27 34.89 41.32
C GLU A 108 -56.08 35.69 41.87
N TYR A 109 -55.70 35.50 43.14
CA TYR A 109 -54.50 36.10 43.73
C TYR A 109 -53.21 35.57 43.09
N ALA A 110 -53.11 34.25 42.88
CA ALA A 110 -51.95 33.63 42.24
C ALA A 110 -51.79 34.02 40.76
N ALA A 111 -52.92 34.17 40.05
CA ALA A 111 -52.92 34.64 38.67
C ALA A 111 -52.40 36.08 38.54
N LYS A 112 -52.74 36.96 39.50
CA LYS A 112 -52.26 38.36 39.51
C LYS A 112 -50.75 38.48 39.74
N SER A 113 -50.14 37.56 40.48
CA SER A 113 -48.69 37.54 40.67
C SER A 113 -47.92 36.88 39.52
N SER A 114 -48.62 36.35 38.51
CA SER A 114 -48.05 35.64 37.35
C SER A 114 -47.17 34.44 37.71
N LEU A 115 -47.32 33.89 38.93
CA LEU A 115 -46.48 32.77 39.40
C LEU A 115 -47.08 31.41 39.01
N TYR A 116 -48.38 31.25 39.20
CA TYR A 116 -49.12 30.04 38.84
C TYR A 116 -50.61 30.35 38.83
N ARG A 117 -51.40 29.50 38.15
CA ARG A 117 -52.85 29.52 38.19
C ARG A 117 -53.34 28.13 38.54
N PHE A 118 -54.51 28.01 39.14
CA PHE A 118 -55.12 26.69 39.30
C PHE A 118 -56.62 26.72 39.09
N ARG A 119 -57.16 25.61 38.61
CA ARG A 119 -58.55 25.48 38.22
C ARG A 119 -59.13 24.20 38.78
N LEU A 120 -60.36 24.29 39.26
CA LEU A 120 -61.12 23.14 39.72
C LEU A 120 -62.23 22.86 38.74
N THR A 121 -62.30 21.63 38.27
CA THR A 121 -63.37 21.19 37.38
C THR A 121 -64.37 20.31 38.13
N SER A 122 -65.53 20.09 37.52
CA SER A 122 -66.56 19.20 38.03
C SER A 122 -67.19 18.41 36.89
N THR A 123 -67.44 17.13 37.10
CA THR A 123 -68.21 16.28 36.18
C THR A 123 -69.70 16.63 36.21
N HIS A 124 -70.23 17.04 37.37
CA HIS A 124 -71.58 17.60 37.51
C HIS A 124 -71.51 19.09 37.84
N LEU A 125 -71.93 19.94 36.89
CA LEU A 125 -71.75 21.39 36.96
C LEU A 125 -72.83 22.07 37.82
N ILE A 126 -72.39 22.77 38.87
CA ILE A 126 -73.22 23.79 39.57
C ILE A 126 -72.87 25.18 39.04
N ASN A 127 -71.57 25.47 38.94
CA ASN A 127 -71.03 26.66 38.31
C ASN A 127 -70.52 26.28 36.91
N ARG A 128 -71.05 26.92 35.86
CA ARG A 128 -70.66 26.65 34.46
C ARG A 128 -69.17 26.88 34.20
N ASN A 129 -68.53 27.78 34.94
CA ASN A 129 -67.08 28.06 34.79
C ASN A 129 -66.18 26.88 35.23
N ASN A 130 -66.74 25.88 35.91
CA ASN A 130 -66.02 24.67 36.31
C ASN A 130 -66.07 23.56 35.24
N ALA A 131 -66.56 23.85 34.03
CA ALA A 131 -66.55 22.90 32.93
C ALA A 131 -65.11 22.58 32.49
N PRO A 132 -64.72 21.30 32.42
CA PRO A 132 -63.38 20.92 32.00
C PRO A 132 -63.12 21.33 30.55
N ASP A 133 -61.92 21.88 30.30
CA ASP A 133 -61.44 22.12 28.94
C ASP A 133 -60.98 20.81 28.25
N GLY A 134 -60.47 20.90 27.01
CA GLY A 134 -60.07 19.73 26.23
C GLY A 134 -58.91 18.93 26.82
N THR A 135 -58.02 19.55 27.60
CA THR A 135 -56.89 18.87 28.26
C THR A 135 -57.37 18.24 29.57
N GLU A 136 -58.18 18.97 30.34
CA GLU A 136 -58.79 18.46 31.58
C GLU A 136 -59.73 17.28 31.30
N ARG A 137 -60.49 17.30 30.20
CA ARG A 137 -61.36 16.20 29.80
C ARG A 137 -60.57 14.93 29.49
N ARG A 138 -59.49 15.04 28.72
CA ARG A 138 -58.57 13.92 28.44
C ARG A 138 -57.97 13.36 29.73
N ALA A 139 -57.56 14.23 30.66
CA ALA A 139 -57.09 13.77 31.97
C ALA A 139 -58.18 13.02 32.74
N LEU A 140 -59.42 13.51 32.75
CA LEU A 140 -60.53 12.83 33.41
C LEU A 140 -60.87 11.47 32.79
N GLU A 141 -60.71 11.31 31.48
CA GLU A 141 -60.84 10.02 30.78
C GLU A 141 -59.74 9.04 31.22
N ILE A 142 -58.50 9.51 31.32
CA ILE A 142 -57.36 8.72 31.85
C ILE A 142 -57.63 8.29 33.30
N PHE A 143 -58.22 9.15 34.11
CA PHE A 143 -58.52 8.86 35.53
C PHE A 143 -59.78 7.99 35.71
N ALA A 144 -60.55 7.73 34.66
CA ALA A 144 -61.85 7.07 34.78
C ALA A 144 -61.74 5.61 35.22
N ASP A 145 -60.67 4.91 34.84
CA ASP A 145 -60.41 3.52 35.22
C ASP A 145 -59.71 3.36 36.59
N GLY A 146 -59.27 4.47 37.19
CA GLY A 146 -58.63 4.53 38.50
C GLY A 146 -57.18 4.07 38.55
N LYS A 147 -56.54 3.74 37.42
CA LYS A 147 -55.12 3.33 37.38
C LYS A 147 -54.17 4.50 37.53
N GLU A 148 -54.54 5.63 36.94
CA GLU A 148 -53.80 6.88 37.00
C GLU A 148 -54.61 7.95 37.74
N ASN A 149 -53.92 8.84 38.45
CA ASN A 149 -54.55 9.93 39.19
C ASN A 149 -53.88 11.29 38.97
N GLU A 150 -52.80 11.31 38.19
CA GLU A 150 -52.03 12.50 37.85
C GLU A 150 -51.71 12.50 36.36
N TYR A 151 -51.70 13.67 35.76
CA TYR A 151 -51.38 13.87 34.34
C TYR A 151 -50.66 15.21 34.19
N ALA A 152 -49.51 15.21 33.51
CA ALA A 152 -48.70 16.40 33.35
C ALA A 152 -48.25 16.55 31.90
N LEU A 153 -48.20 17.79 31.41
CA LEU A 153 -47.71 18.12 30.07
C LEU A 153 -47.23 19.56 29.96
N LEU A 154 -46.37 19.79 28.97
CA LEU A 154 -46.15 21.12 28.41
C LEU A 154 -47.19 21.38 27.32
N GLN A 155 -47.79 22.56 27.33
CA GLN A 155 -48.71 23.01 26.29
C GLN A 155 -48.68 24.53 26.15
N THR A 156 -49.15 25.03 25.01
CA THR A 156 -49.43 26.45 24.84
C THR A 156 -50.86 26.74 25.30
N LEU A 157 -51.04 27.70 26.21
CA LEU A 157 -52.33 28.15 26.70
C LEU A 157 -52.41 29.66 26.56
N GLU A 158 -53.41 30.17 25.83
CA GLU A 158 -53.60 31.63 25.62
C GLU A 158 -52.37 32.34 25.02
N GLY A 159 -51.57 31.63 24.21
CA GLY A 159 -50.34 32.17 23.60
C GLY A 159 -49.09 32.08 24.50
N GLU A 160 -49.22 31.60 25.73
CA GLU A 160 -48.10 31.40 26.66
C GLU A 160 -47.73 29.91 26.74
N SER A 161 -46.42 29.61 26.81
CA SER A 161 -45.98 28.25 27.12
C SER A 161 -46.14 27.98 28.61
N VAL A 162 -46.87 26.92 28.94
CA VAL A 162 -47.19 26.54 30.31
C VAL A 162 -46.94 25.06 30.57
N PHE A 163 -46.47 24.77 31.76
CA PHE A 163 -46.50 23.44 32.34
C PHE A 163 -47.82 23.25 33.10
N ARG A 164 -48.58 22.24 32.70
CA ARG A 164 -49.88 21.94 33.29
C ARG A 164 -49.84 20.59 33.97
N PHE A 165 -50.05 20.60 35.28
CA PHE A 165 -50.26 19.43 36.11
C PHE A 165 -51.74 19.28 36.43
N ILE A 166 -52.28 18.08 36.37
CA ILE A 166 -53.68 17.78 36.60
C ILE A 166 -53.78 16.60 37.55
N LYS A 167 -54.55 16.76 38.63
CA LYS A 167 -54.76 15.75 39.66
C LYS A 167 -56.23 15.41 39.79
N ALA A 168 -56.56 14.12 39.84
CA ALA A 168 -57.91 13.63 40.06
C ALA A 168 -58.46 14.07 41.43
N LEU A 169 -59.74 14.43 41.46
CA LEU A 169 -60.47 14.74 42.69
C LEU A 169 -61.56 13.72 42.92
N TYR A 170 -61.41 12.95 43.99
CA TYR A 170 -62.40 11.95 44.41
C TYR A 170 -63.28 12.48 45.54
N ILE A 171 -64.53 12.01 45.60
CA ILE A 171 -65.48 12.37 46.66
C ILE A 171 -65.03 11.75 47.99
N LYS A 172 -64.82 12.59 49.01
CA LYS A 172 -64.57 12.20 50.40
C LYS A 172 -65.84 12.32 51.25
N PRO A 173 -65.93 11.71 52.45
CA PRO A 173 -67.09 11.84 53.33
C PRO A 173 -67.46 13.30 53.63
N ALA A 174 -66.47 14.16 53.90
CA ALA A 174 -66.67 15.60 54.13
C ALA A 174 -67.31 16.33 52.93
N CYS A 175 -67.15 15.82 51.69
CA CYS A 175 -67.75 16.43 50.52
C CYS A 175 -69.28 16.29 50.51
N LEU A 176 -69.84 15.21 51.08
CA LEU A 176 -71.28 14.96 51.06
C LEU A 176 -72.08 16.00 51.88
N LYS A 177 -71.45 16.66 52.86
CA LYS A 177 -72.06 17.80 53.59
C LYS A 177 -72.62 18.87 52.64
N CYS A 178 -71.91 19.15 51.55
CA CYS A 178 -72.29 20.16 50.55
C CYS A 178 -72.77 19.57 49.22
N HIS A 179 -72.62 18.26 48.99
CA HIS A 179 -72.85 17.61 47.70
C HIS A 179 -73.85 16.45 47.74
N HIS A 180 -74.53 16.22 48.87
CA HIS A 180 -75.53 15.15 49.01
C HIS A 180 -76.62 15.19 47.91
N TYR A 181 -77.05 16.38 47.47
CA TYR A 181 -78.10 16.55 46.46
C TYR A 181 -77.64 16.25 45.02
N GLN A 182 -76.33 16.06 44.78
CA GLN A 182 -75.79 15.77 43.45
C GLN A 182 -75.63 14.27 43.17
N GLY A 183 -76.06 13.39 44.09
CA GLY A 183 -76.03 11.93 43.90
C GLY A 183 -74.64 11.29 43.89
N TYR A 184 -73.59 12.03 44.30
CA TYR A 184 -72.23 11.53 44.35
C TYR A 184 -72.04 10.44 45.42
N LYS A 185 -71.26 9.40 45.11
CA LYS A 185 -70.81 8.38 46.07
C LYS A 185 -69.37 8.62 46.51
N VAL A 186 -69.02 8.23 47.74
CA VAL A 186 -67.63 8.27 48.23
C VAL A 186 -66.75 7.43 47.32
N GLY A 187 -65.57 7.96 46.94
CA GLY A 187 -64.66 7.33 45.99
C GLY A 187 -64.94 7.64 44.52
N GLN A 188 -66.08 8.26 44.17
CA GLN A 188 -66.38 8.61 42.78
C GLN A 188 -65.51 9.79 42.30
N LEU A 189 -65.08 9.74 41.03
CA LEU A 189 -64.39 10.84 40.37
C LEU A 189 -65.33 12.05 40.23
N ARG A 190 -64.98 13.13 40.93
CA ARG A 190 -65.75 14.38 40.97
C ARG A 190 -65.34 15.34 39.86
N GLY A 191 -64.07 15.32 39.49
CA GLY A 191 -63.43 16.31 38.62
C GLY A 191 -61.93 16.28 38.83
N CYS A 192 -61.23 17.34 38.46
CA CYS A 192 -59.79 17.47 38.63
C CYS A 192 -59.37 18.85 39.14
N LEU A 193 -58.18 18.90 39.74
CA LEU A 193 -57.45 20.12 40.03
C LEU A 193 -56.37 20.26 38.97
N SER A 194 -56.43 21.34 38.19
CA SER A 194 -55.34 21.72 37.30
C SER A 194 -54.49 22.80 37.94
N VAL A 195 -53.18 22.62 37.95
CA VAL A 195 -52.16 23.61 38.34
C VAL A 195 -51.39 23.96 37.07
N ILE A 196 -51.30 25.25 36.77
CA ILE A 196 -50.72 25.80 35.55
C ILE A 196 -49.57 26.72 35.97
N ILE A 197 -48.36 26.39 35.57
CA ILE A 197 -47.14 27.15 35.86
C ILE A 197 -46.59 27.68 34.53
N PRO A 198 -46.34 28.99 34.38
CA PRO A 198 -45.66 29.51 33.19
C PRO A 198 -44.29 28.83 32.99
N SER A 199 -44.06 28.24 31.82
CA SER A 199 -42.81 27.54 31.48
C SER A 199 -41.86 28.35 30.61
N ALA A 200 -42.30 29.50 30.07
CA ALA A 200 -41.50 30.33 29.16
C ALA A 200 -40.11 30.69 29.72
N ALA A 201 -40.02 31.05 31.00
CA ALA A 201 -38.74 31.36 31.64
C ALA A 201 -37.83 30.12 31.79
N ALA A 202 -38.42 28.94 32.05
CA ALA A 202 -37.68 27.69 32.11
C ALA A 202 -37.18 27.27 30.71
N GLU A 203 -38.03 27.40 29.68
CA GLU A 203 -37.68 27.12 28.28
C GLU A 203 -36.60 28.07 27.76
N ALA A 204 -36.66 29.36 28.11
CA ALA A 204 -35.61 30.32 27.75
C ALA A 204 -34.27 29.96 28.40
N ARG A 205 -34.27 29.49 29.65
CA ARG A 205 -33.06 29.00 30.33
C ARG A 205 -32.50 27.75 29.65
N ILE A 206 -33.34 26.78 29.30
CA ILE A 206 -32.95 25.59 28.52
C ILE A 206 -32.30 26.01 27.21
N ALA A 207 -32.93 26.91 26.46
CA ALA A 207 -32.41 27.38 25.18
C ALA A 207 -31.05 28.10 25.31
N ALA A 208 -30.87 28.90 26.37
CA ALA A 208 -29.61 29.57 26.65
C ALA A 208 -28.50 28.57 27.03
N LEU A 209 -28.80 27.60 27.89
CA LEU A 209 -27.87 26.53 28.27
C LEU A 209 -27.46 25.69 27.06
N HIS A 210 -28.42 25.27 26.23
CA HIS A 210 -28.14 24.54 24.99
C HIS A 210 -27.22 25.32 24.04
N LYS A 211 -27.43 26.64 23.89
CA LYS A 211 -26.54 27.49 23.08
C LYS A 211 -25.11 27.52 23.63
N SER A 212 -24.94 27.66 24.94
CA SER A 212 -23.62 27.60 25.59
C SER A 212 -22.96 26.24 25.39
N LEU A 213 -23.69 25.16 25.66
CA LEU A 213 -23.19 23.79 25.52
C LEU A 213 -22.74 23.49 24.09
N LEU A 214 -23.51 23.90 23.08
CA LEU A 214 -23.13 23.73 21.67
C LEU A 214 -21.89 24.56 21.30
N PHE A 215 -21.77 25.76 21.85
CA PHE A 215 -20.58 26.60 21.65
C PHE A 215 -19.33 25.95 22.27
N ASP A 216 -19.43 25.49 23.51
CA ASP A 216 -18.34 24.82 24.22
C ASP A 216 -17.94 23.50 23.53
N ALA A 217 -18.92 22.73 23.04
CA ALA A 217 -18.69 21.52 22.24
C ALA A 217 -17.89 21.82 20.96
N GLY A 218 -18.28 22.87 20.24
CA GLY A 218 -17.60 23.32 19.03
C GLY A 218 -16.15 23.72 19.31
N LEU A 219 -15.90 24.45 20.40
CA LEU A 219 -14.56 24.85 20.82
C LEU A 219 -13.68 23.65 21.17
N ILE A 220 -14.21 22.68 21.91
CA ILE A 220 -13.50 21.45 22.29
C ILE A 220 -13.14 20.63 21.05
N ILE A 221 -14.09 20.44 20.12
CA ILE A 221 -13.85 19.72 18.87
C ILE A 221 -12.76 20.43 18.05
N LEU A 222 -12.87 21.76 17.89
CA LEU A 222 -11.88 22.54 17.15
C LEU A 222 -10.48 22.41 17.76
N LEU A 223 -10.35 22.59 19.08
CA LEU A 223 -9.08 22.46 19.78
C LEU A 223 -8.50 21.05 19.62
N THR A 224 -9.33 20.02 19.75
CA THR A 224 -8.93 18.62 19.58
C THR A 224 -8.41 18.36 18.16
N VAL A 225 -9.11 18.84 17.14
CA VAL A 225 -8.68 18.72 15.73
C VAL A 225 -7.34 19.43 15.51
N VAL A 226 -7.17 20.65 16.02
CA VAL A 226 -5.92 21.42 15.90
C VAL A 226 -4.76 20.68 16.57
N VAL A 227 -4.95 20.17 17.79
CA VAL A 227 -3.93 19.39 18.51
C VAL A 227 -3.58 18.11 17.77
N LEU A 228 -4.57 17.36 17.26
CA LEU A 228 -4.33 16.13 16.49
C LEU A 228 -3.57 16.40 15.19
N VAL A 229 -3.93 17.46 14.45
CA VAL A 229 -3.22 17.88 13.24
C VAL A 229 -1.77 18.26 13.59
N PHE A 230 -1.56 19.03 14.66
CA PHE A 230 -0.25 19.45 15.12
C PHE A 230 0.62 18.25 15.52
N LEU A 231 0.09 17.35 16.35
CA LEU A 231 0.80 16.14 16.79
C LEU A 231 1.13 15.23 15.62
N ASN A 232 0.19 14.96 14.70
CA ASN A 232 0.45 14.17 13.50
C ASN A 232 1.54 14.81 12.63
N HIS A 233 1.53 16.14 12.50
CA HIS A 233 2.55 16.86 11.75
C HIS A 233 3.95 16.73 12.38
N VAL A 234 4.05 16.89 13.70
CA VAL A 234 5.32 16.87 14.45
C VAL A 234 5.87 15.45 14.62
N LEU A 235 5.02 14.50 14.99
CA LEU A 235 5.42 13.14 15.35
C LEU A 235 5.55 12.21 14.13
N THR A 236 4.72 12.39 13.09
CA THR A 236 4.67 11.45 11.96
C THR A 236 5.16 12.08 10.66
N VAL A 237 4.55 13.20 10.23
CA VAL A 237 4.82 13.76 8.88
C VAL A 237 6.22 14.36 8.77
N ARG A 238 6.66 15.16 9.74
CA ARG A 238 8.00 15.80 9.71
C ARG A 238 9.14 14.77 9.67
N PRO A 239 9.19 13.73 10.55
CA PRO A 239 10.24 12.71 10.50
C PRO A 239 10.26 11.91 9.20
N LEU A 240 9.10 11.48 8.70
CA LEU A 240 9.02 10.76 7.42
C LEU A 240 9.50 11.62 6.26
N LYS A 241 9.16 12.91 6.22
CA LYS A 241 9.70 13.85 5.21
C LYS A 241 11.23 13.97 5.29
N ARG A 242 11.79 14.02 6.52
CA ARG A 242 13.25 14.06 6.72
C ARG A 242 13.92 12.77 6.26
N LEU A 243 13.34 11.60 6.58
CA LEU A 243 13.84 10.30 6.12
C LEU A 243 13.78 10.19 4.60
N ASN A 244 12.64 10.54 3.99
CA ASN A 244 12.48 10.53 2.53
C ASN A 244 13.48 11.47 1.83
N ARG A 245 13.80 12.63 2.42
CA ARG A 245 14.83 13.52 1.88
C ARG A 245 16.23 12.88 1.91
N LYS A 246 16.55 12.13 2.96
CA LYS A 246 17.81 11.36 3.07
C LYS A 246 17.86 10.21 2.06
N VAL A 247 16.75 9.50 1.86
CA VAL A 247 16.63 8.46 0.81
C VAL A 247 16.90 9.05 -0.57
N LYS A 248 16.23 10.16 -0.92
CA LYS A 248 16.46 10.85 -2.21
C LYS A 248 17.87 11.42 -2.37
N LEU A 249 18.55 11.74 -1.26
CA LEU A 249 19.94 12.17 -1.31
C LEU A 249 20.85 10.99 -1.65
N PHE A 250 20.66 9.86 -0.98
CA PHE A 250 21.42 8.63 -1.23
C PHE A 250 21.19 8.07 -2.64
N GLU A 251 19.97 8.20 -3.18
CA GLU A 251 19.65 7.83 -4.57
C GLU A 251 20.47 8.61 -5.60
N LYS A 252 20.78 9.89 -5.31
CA LYS A 252 21.57 10.75 -6.19
C LYS A 252 23.08 10.61 -5.98
N ASP A 253 23.48 10.33 -4.76
CA ASP A 253 24.88 10.24 -4.34
C ASP A 253 25.03 9.10 -3.32
N VAL A 254 25.55 7.97 -3.81
CA VAL A 254 25.77 6.75 -3.01
C VAL A 254 26.90 6.95 -1.97
N GLU A 255 27.76 7.95 -2.17
CA GLU A 255 28.81 8.30 -1.21
C GLU A 255 28.32 9.22 -0.09
N ALA A 256 27.13 9.83 -0.22
CA ALA A 256 26.57 10.70 0.79
C ALA A 256 26.42 10.01 2.16
N VAL A 257 26.98 10.60 3.22
CA VAL A 257 26.88 10.05 4.57
C VAL A 257 25.48 10.29 5.14
N VAL A 258 24.66 9.25 5.16
CA VAL A 258 23.33 9.29 5.78
C VAL A 258 23.46 9.15 7.29
N LYS A 259 23.53 10.27 8.02
CA LYS A 259 23.52 10.24 9.50
C LYS A 259 22.23 9.59 10.02
N PRO A 260 22.26 8.82 11.13
CA PRO A 260 21.07 8.28 11.76
C PRO A 260 20.07 9.38 12.15
N ILE A 261 18.77 9.05 12.15
CA ILE A 261 17.75 9.92 12.76
C ILE A 261 17.64 9.45 14.21
N ALA A 262 18.04 10.29 15.17
CA ALA A 262 17.95 9.96 16.59
C ALA A 262 16.49 9.91 17.06
N ARG A 263 15.90 8.72 17.06
CA ARG A 263 14.58 8.38 17.60
C ARG A 263 14.60 6.92 18.08
N SER A 264 13.77 6.62 19.06
CA SER A 264 13.63 5.29 19.67
C SER A 264 12.32 4.58 19.33
N ASP A 265 11.54 5.11 18.39
CA ASP A 265 10.26 4.54 17.93
C ASP A 265 10.42 3.73 16.63
N GLU A 266 9.32 3.22 16.07
CA GLU A 266 9.31 2.43 14.83
C GLU A 266 9.92 3.19 13.64
N ILE A 267 9.72 4.52 13.60
CA ILE A 267 10.34 5.39 12.60
C ILE A 267 11.87 5.47 12.82
N GLY A 268 12.31 5.52 14.07
CA GLY A 268 13.73 5.44 14.45
C GLY A 268 14.38 4.11 14.06
N VAL A 269 13.70 2.98 14.31
CA VAL A 269 14.15 1.65 13.87
C VAL A 269 14.30 1.63 12.36
N LEU A 270 13.28 2.07 11.61
CA LEU A 270 13.34 2.13 10.15
C LEU A 270 14.48 3.02 9.64
N ALA A 271 14.70 4.19 10.26
CA ALA A 271 15.80 5.07 9.90
C ALA A 271 17.17 4.43 10.15
N THR A 272 17.29 3.62 11.21
CA THR A 272 18.52 2.89 11.54
C THR A 272 18.76 1.74 10.57
N SER A 273 17.73 0.94 10.25
CA SER A 273 17.82 -0.11 9.23
C SER A 273 18.18 0.44 7.85
N PHE A 274 17.59 1.58 7.47
CA PHE A 274 17.97 2.28 6.24
C PHE A 274 19.44 2.72 6.28
N GLY A 275 19.90 3.31 7.39
CA GLY A 275 21.30 3.66 7.59
C GLY A 275 22.24 2.46 7.41
N GLN A 276 21.91 1.33 8.02
CA GLN A 276 22.69 0.09 7.87
C GLN A 276 22.75 -0.38 6.41
N MET A 277 21.62 -0.36 5.70
CA MET A 277 21.57 -0.72 4.28
C MET A 277 22.46 0.20 3.42
N THR A 278 22.48 1.51 3.70
CA THR A 278 23.36 2.44 2.95
C THR A 278 24.84 2.13 3.13
N ILE A 279 25.25 1.71 4.33
CA ILE A 279 26.63 1.30 4.62
C ILE A 279 26.96 0.00 3.88
N THR A 280 26.07 -0.99 3.92
CA THR A 280 26.26 -2.26 3.22
C THR A 280 26.41 -2.07 1.71
N LEU A 281 25.54 -1.27 1.08
CA LEU A 281 25.61 -0.98 -0.35
C LEU A 281 26.92 -0.30 -0.74
N ARG A 282 27.36 0.69 0.05
CA ARG A 282 28.65 1.36 -0.19
C ARG A 282 29.83 0.39 -0.11
N ASN A 283 29.85 -0.48 0.89
CA ASN A 283 30.93 -1.46 1.05
C ASN A 283 30.94 -2.46 -0.11
N GLN A 284 29.77 -2.88 -0.60
CA GLN A 284 29.65 -3.74 -1.78
C GLN A 284 30.16 -3.04 -3.04
N GLN A 285 29.80 -1.78 -3.26
CA GLN A 285 30.29 -1.00 -4.40
C GLN A 285 31.83 -0.87 -4.38
N LYS A 286 32.42 -0.47 -3.25
CA LYS A 286 33.88 -0.40 -3.11
C LYS A 286 34.58 -1.74 -3.33
N SER A 287 33.98 -2.83 -2.84
CA SER A 287 34.52 -4.17 -3.05
C SER A 287 34.47 -4.57 -4.53
N LEU A 288 33.39 -4.24 -5.24
CA LEU A 288 33.26 -4.50 -6.67
C LEU A 288 34.26 -3.67 -7.48
N GLU A 289 34.41 -2.39 -7.18
CA GLU A 289 35.41 -1.51 -7.81
C GLU A 289 36.82 -2.08 -7.66
N GLY A 290 37.21 -2.50 -6.45
CA GLY A 290 38.51 -3.14 -6.22
C GLY A 290 38.69 -4.47 -6.96
N LYS A 291 37.62 -5.27 -7.11
CA LYS A 291 37.66 -6.51 -7.92
C LYS A 291 37.79 -6.22 -9.41
N VAL A 292 37.09 -5.20 -9.91
CA VAL A 292 37.18 -4.77 -11.32
C VAL A 292 38.57 -4.24 -11.63
N GLU A 293 39.14 -3.42 -10.75
CA GLU A 293 40.50 -2.91 -10.91
C GLU A 293 41.53 -4.04 -10.96
N LYS A 294 41.46 -4.99 -10.02
CA LYS A 294 42.34 -6.16 -10.01
C LYS A 294 42.18 -7.02 -11.28
N ALA A 295 40.95 -7.34 -11.66
CA ALA A 295 40.68 -8.13 -12.87
C ALA A 295 41.18 -7.42 -14.14
N THR A 296 41.11 -6.08 -14.17
CA THR A 296 41.61 -5.28 -15.29
C THR A 296 43.13 -5.32 -15.36
N GLU A 297 43.83 -5.28 -14.22
CA GLU A 297 45.30 -5.40 -14.20
C GLU A 297 45.77 -6.81 -14.57
N ASP A 298 45.13 -7.85 -14.03
CA ASP A 298 45.41 -9.24 -14.38
C ASP A 298 45.22 -9.44 -15.90
N LEU A 299 44.13 -8.90 -16.48
CA LEU A 299 43.87 -8.96 -17.91
C LEU A 299 44.95 -8.23 -18.73
N ARG A 300 45.41 -7.05 -18.28
CA ARG A 300 46.51 -6.32 -18.94
C ARG A 300 47.81 -7.11 -18.90
N GLN A 301 48.12 -7.77 -17.78
CA GLN A 301 49.30 -8.61 -17.67
C GLN A 301 49.24 -9.79 -18.66
N VAL A 302 48.15 -10.55 -18.65
CA VAL A 302 47.96 -11.69 -19.56
C VAL A 302 48.03 -11.23 -21.02
N ASN A 303 47.47 -10.07 -21.36
CA ASN A 303 47.55 -9.52 -22.71
C ASN A 303 49.00 -9.18 -23.10
N ARG A 304 49.79 -8.57 -22.20
CA ARG A 304 51.22 -8.30 -22.44
C ARG A 304 52.00 -9.60 -22.69
N GLU A 305 51.78 -10.61 -21.86
CA GLU A 305 52.41 -11.93 -22.00
C GLU A 305 52.02 -12.57 -23.33
N LEU A 306 50.74 -12.50 -23.71
CA LEU A 306 50.23 -13.00 -24.98
C LEU A 306 50.87 -12.30 -26.19
N VAL A 307 51.04 -10.96 -26.15
CA VAL A 307 51.70 -10.20 -27.21
C VAL A 307 53.17 -10.60 -27.36
N ILE A 308 53.89 -10.78 -26.23
CA ILE A 308 55.29 -11.23 -26.25
C ILE A 308 55.39 -12.65 -26.82
N ALA A 309 54.56 -13.58 -26.35
CA ALA A 309 54.53 -14.95 -26.84
C ALA A 309 54.20 -15.00 -28.34
N ASN A 310 53.24 -14.22 -28.81
CA ASN A 310 52.88 -14.14 -30.23
C ASN A 310 54.03 -13.59 -31.09
N ARG A 311 54.73 -12.54 -30.61
CA ARG A 311 55.91 -12.01 -31.30
C ARG A 311 57.03 -13.04 -31.38
N SER A 312 57.30 -13.76 -30.29
CA SER A 312 58.31 -14.84 -30.25
C SER A 312 57.97 -15.96 -31.24
N LEU A 313 56.70 -16.39 -31.25
CA LEU A 313 56.22 -17.41 -32.18
C LEU A 313 56.42 -16.98 -33.64
N ARG A 314 56.02 -15.74 -33.99
CA ARG A 314 56.23 -15.20 -35.34
C ARG A 314 57.71 -15.10 -35.73
N GLN A 315 58.58 -14.78 -34.78
CA GLN A 315 60.02 -14.73 -35.03
C GLN A 315 60.59 -16.13 -35.28
N GLN A 316 60.16 -17.14 -34.52
CA GLN A 316 60.57 -18.52 -34.75
C GLN A 316 60.11 -19.04 -36.12
N ASP A 317 58.87 -18.70 -36.51
CA ASP A 317 58.30 -19.10 -37.79
C ASP A 317 59.07 -18.48 -38.99
N ALA A 318 59.41 -17.19 -38.88
CA ALA A 318 60.24 -16.50 -39.86
C ALA A 318 61.66 -17.10 -39.96
N LEU A 319 62.31 -17.38 -38.83
CA LEU A 319 63.64 -18.00 -38.80
C LEU A 319 63.62 -19.42 -39.39
N LYS A 320 62.59 -20.22 -39.09
CA LYS A 320 62.42 -21.56 -39.67
C LYS A 320 62.32 -21.48 -41.19
N THR A 321 61.53 -20.54 -41.72
CA THR A 321 61.37 -20.34 -43.16
C THR A 321 62.67 -19.91 -43.84
N ASP A 322 63.37 -18.92 -43.28
CA ASP A 322 64.62 -18.39 -43.83
C ASP A 322 65.76 -19.43 -43.81
N PHE A 323 65.87 -20.19 -42.73
CA PHE A 323 66.84 -21.28 -42.62
C PHE A 323 66.63 -22.33 -43.70
N LEU A 324 65.39 -22.77 -43.93
CA LEU A 324 65.07 -23.77 -44.95
C LEU A 324 65.34 -23.26 -46.36
N ALA A 325 65.04 -21.99 -46.65
CA ALA A 325 65.34 -21.38 -47.95
C ALA A 325 66.85 -21.28 -48.19
N THR A 326 67.61 -20.85 -47.18
CA THR A 326 69.07 -20.67 -47.27
C THR A 326 69.80 -22.01 -47.43
N VAL A 327 69.50 -22.99 -46.56
CA VAL A 327 70.11 -24.32 -46.62
C VAL A 327 69.82 -25.00 -47.95
N SER A 328 68.61 -24.81 -48.51
CA SER A 328 68.24 -25.31 -49.84
C SER A 328 69.18 -24.83 -50.94
N HIS A 329 69.49 -23.53 -50.96
CA HIS A 329 70.36 -22.93 -51.97
C HIS A 329 71.83 -23.32 -51.77
N GLU A 330 72.30 -23.30 -50.53
CA GLU A 330 73.69 -23.58 -50.16
C GLU A 330 74.07 -25.06 -50.33
N LEU A 331 73.12 -26.00 -50.22
CA LEU A 331 73.40 -27.42 -50.48
C LEU A 331 73.31 -27.78 -51.97
N ARG A 332 72.39 -27.15 -52.72
CA ARG A 332 72.19 -27.44 -54.15
C ARG A 332 73.41 -27.05 -54.99
N THR A 333 74.01 -25.90 -54.70
CA THR A 333 75.14 -25.34 -55.45
C THR A 333 76.41 -26.22 -55.44
N PRO A 334 76.95 -26.65 -54.29
CA PRO A 334 78.12 -27.54 -54.27
C PRO A 334 77.81 -28.92 -54.84
N LEU A 335 76.63 -29.49 -54.57
CA LEU A 335 76.26 -30.80 -55.14
C LEU A 335 76.17 -30.75 -56.67
N THR A 336 75.65 -29.66 -57.24
CA THR A 336 75.60 -29.46 -58.70
C THR A 336 77.01 -29.33 -59.29
N THR A 337 77.91 -28.65 -58.58
CA THR A 337 79.31 -28.45 -59.00
C THR A 337 80.10 -29.77 -58.96
N ILE A 338 79.97 -30.54 -57.87
CA ILE A 338 80.63 -31.84 -57.72
C ILE A 338 80.08 -32.82 -58.78
N ARG A 339 78.76 -32.85 -59.01
CA ARG A 339 78.15 -33.65 -60.07
C ARG A 339 78.73 -33.30 -61.43
N GLY A 340 78.75 -32.02 -61.81
CA GLY A 340 79.30 -31.59 -63.10
C GLY A 340 80.79 -31.94 -63.27
N GLY A 341 81.59 -31.90 -62.19
CA GLY A 341 82.98 -32.35 -62.21
C GLY A 341 83.12 -33.86 -62.41
N VAL A 342 82.27 -34.65 -61.77
CA VAL A 342 82.25 -36.11 -61.93
C VAL A 342 81.75 -36.50 -63.32
N ASP A 343 80.71 -35.84 -63.84
CA ASP A 343 80.19 -36.03 -65.20
C ASP A 343 81.27 -35.75 -66.25
N TYR A 344 82.04 -34.67 -66.06
CA TYR A 344 83.18 -34.32 -66.93
C TYR A 344 84.29 -35.38 -66.88
N LEU A 345 84.65 -35.86 -65.68
CA LEU A 345 85.66 -36.91 -65.51
C LEU A 345 85.20 -38.24 -66.12
N LEU A 346 83.91 -38.60 -66.02
CA LEU A 346 83.34 -39.79 -66.64
C LEU A 346 83.38 -39.78 -68.17
N GLN A 347 83.40 -38.59 -68.78
CA GLN A 347 83.54 -38.39 -70.23
C GLN A 347 85.00 -38.41 -70.70
N THR A 348 85.97 -38.11 -69.83
CA THR A 348 87.38 -37.93 -70.19
C THR A 348 88.31 -39.05 -69.74
N VAL A 349 87.95 -39.79 -68.68
CA VAL A 349 88.77 -40.90 -68.15
C VAL A 349 88.49 -42.21 -68.88
N THR A 350 89.53 -42.84 -69.41
CA THR A 350 89.46 -44.11 -70.15
C THR A 350 89.89 -45.34 -69.34
N ASP A 351 90.43 -45.15 -68.14
CA ASP A 351 90.86 -46.23 -67.25
C ASP A 351 89.66 -46.92 -66.59
N CYS A 352 89.63 -48.27 -66.65
CA CYS A 352 88.44 -49.06 -66.29
C CYS A 352 88.16 -49.03 -64.78
N ASP A 353 89.21 -49.06 -63.94
CA ASP A 353 89.08 -49.04 -62.49
C ASP A 353 88.66 -47.66 -62.00
N GLN A 354 89.28 -46.58 -62.51
CA GLN A 354 88.88 -45.19 -62.18
C GLN A 354 87.45 -44.87 -62.61
N ARG A 355 87.01 -45.35 -63.77
CA ARG A 355 85.63 -45.14 -64.25
C ARG A 355 84.60 -45.84 -63.36
N THR A 356 84.95 -47.01 -62.82
CA THR A 356 84.12 -47.71 -61.83
C THR A 356 83.97 -46.87 -60.55
N TYR A 357 85.06 -46.32 -60.00
CA TYR A 357 85.02 -45.42 -58.84
C TYR A 357 84.26 -44.11 -59.11
N LEU A 358 84.43 -43.50 -60.28
CA LEU A 358 83.69 -42.29 -60.68
C LEU A 358 82.18 -42.57 -60.82
N SER A 359 81.79 -43.72 -61.36
CA SER A 359 80.38 -44.13 -61.44
C SER A 359 79.76 -44.39 -60.06
N LEU A 360 80.59 -44.78 -59.07
CA LEU A 360 80.15 -44.92 -57.68
C LEU A 360 79.98 -43.54 -57.02
N LEU A 361 80.89 -42.60 -57.29
CA LEU A 361 80.78 -41.22 -56.81
C LEU A 361 79.56 -40.51 -57.40
N GLU A 362 79.33 -40.63 -58.71
CA GLU A 362 78.16 -40.10 -59.41
C GLU A 362 76.85 -40.60 -58.77
N ARG A 363 76.74 -41.92 -58.57
CA ARG A 363 75.58 -42.53 -57.89
C ARG A 363 75.37 -42.02 -56.46
N ASN A 364 76.45 -41.81 -55.71
CA ASN A 364 76.36 -41.26 -54.35
C ASN A 364 75.96 -39.78 -54.35
N ILE A 365 76.48 -38.98 -55.28
CA ILE A 365 76.11 -37.56 -55.42
C ILE A 365 74.65 -37.44 -55.84
N GLN A 366 74.20 -38.25 -56.78
CA GLN A 366 72.81 -38.30 -57.20
C GLN A 366 71.89 -38.67 -56.03
N SER A 367 72.26 -39.68 -55.23
CA SER A 367 71.53 -40.06 -54.01
C SER A 367 71.47 -38.92 -52.98
N LEU A 368 72.56 -38.15 -52.82
CA LEU A 368 72.59 -37.00 -51.92
C LEU A 368 71.72 -35.84 -52.42
N VAL A 369 71.74 -35.56 -53.72
CA VAL A 369 70.88 -34.54 -54.34
C VAL A 369 69.41 -34.90 -54.13
N GLU A 370 69.03 -36.16 -54.34
CA GLU A 370 67.68 -36.66 -54.11
C GLU A 370 67.28 -36.54 -52.63
N MET A 371 68.15 -36.96 -51.70
CA MET A 371 67.88 -36.86 -50.26
C MET A 371 67.68 -35.40 -49.81
N VAL A 372 68.53 -34.48 -50.28
CA VAL A 372 68.41 -33.06 -49.96
C VAL A 372 67.13 -32.47 -50.53
N ASN A 373 66.81 -32.75 -51.80
CA ASN A 373 65.58 -32.27 -52.42
C ASN A 373 64.32 -32.81 -51.72
N ASN A 374 64.31 -34.08 -51.32
CA ASN A 374 63.21 -34.67 -50.57
C ASN A 374 63.03 -34.03 -49.18
N LEU A 375 64.14 -33.77 -48.47
CA LEU A 375 64.10 -33.08 -47.18
C LEU A 375 63.52 -31.65 -47.32
N ILE A 376 63.90 -30.94 -48.38
CA ILE A 376 63.40 -29.59 -48.66
C ILE A 376 61.91 -29.62 -49.05
N ASP A 377 61.49 -30.57 -49.89
CA ASP A 377 60.08 -30.73 -50.27
C ASP A 377 59.23 -31.00 -49.03
N ILE A 378 59.66 -31.91 -48.13
CA ILE A 378 58.96 -32.16 -46.85
C ILE A 378 58.90 -30.89 -46.01
N ALA A 379 60.02 -30.17 -45.86
CA ALA A 379 60.06 -28.97 -45.04
C ALA A 379 59.20 -27.82 -45.59
N ARG A 380 59.02 -27.73 -46.91
CA ARG A 380 58.09 -26.78 -47.55
C ARG A 380 56.63 -27.18 -47.35
N ILE A 381 56.32 -28.47 -47.37
CA ILE A 381 54.97 -28.98 -47.08
C ILE A 381 54.61 -28.66 -45.62
N ASP A 382 55.52 -28.89 -44.68
CA ASP A 382 55.33 -28.57 -43.25
C ASP A 382 55.16 -27.06 -42.97
N LEU A 383 55.46 -26.20 -43.94
CA LEU A 383 55.30 -24.75 -43.88
C LEU A 383 54.12 -24.24 -44.72
N ASP A 384 53.30 -25.12 -45.31
CA ASP A 384 52.24 -24.76 -46.27
C ASP A 384 52.75 -23.90 -47.45
N GLN A 385 54.03 -24.02 -47.80
CA GLN A 385 54.69 -23.26 -48.87
C GLN A 385 54.69 -23.99 -50.21
N VAL A 386 53.92 -25.06 -50.34
CA VAL A 386 53.74 -25.80 -51.60
C VAL A 386 52.40 -25.44 -52.20
N GLU A 387 52.43 -24.59 -53.23
CA GLU A 387 51.28 -24.36 -54.10
C GLU A 387 51.21 -25.50 -55.13
N LEU A 388 50.00 -26.04 -55.34
CA LEU A 388 49.74 -27.06 -56.35
C LEU A 388 49.31 -26.38 -57.65
N GLU A 389 50.00 -26.69 -58.74
CA GLU A 389 49.64 -26.20 -60.07
C GLU A 389 48.62 -27.16 -60.68
N LEU A 390 47.33 -26.89 -60.46
CA LEU A 390 46.24 -27.76 -60.92
C LEU A 390 45.93 -27.51 -62.40
N GLU A 391 46.16 -28.52 -63.24
CA GLU A 391 45.85 -28.51 -64.67
C GLU A 391 45.05 -29.76 -65.08
N GLU A 392 44.33 -29.67 -66.19
CA GLU A 392 43.63 -30.82 -66.78
C GLU A 392 44.67 -31.74 -67.44
N LEU A 393 44.82 -32.96 -66.92
CA LEU A 393 45.83 -33.92 -67.35
C LEU A 393 45.21 -35.30 -67.58
N ASN A 394 45.75 -36.01 -68.57
CA ASN A 394 45.40 -37.39 -68.83
C ASN A 394 46.28 -38.31 -67.97
N LEU A 395 45.72 -38.83 -66.88
CA LEU A 395 46.43 -39.72 -65.96
C LEU A 395 46.89 -41.00 -66.66
N THR A 396 46.13 -41.45 -67.67
CA THR A 396 46.44 -42.64 -68.46
C THR A 396 47.75 -42.49 -69.23
N ASP A 397 47.99 -41.30 -69.80
CA ASP A 397 49.22 -41.02 -70.54
C ASP A 397 50.42 -40.93 -69.59
N LEU A 398 50.26 -40.25 -68.44
CA LEU A 398 51.29 -40.21 -67.40
C LEU A 398 51.68 -41.62 -66.91
N LEU A 399 50.69 -42.46 -66.58
CA LEU A 399 50.96 -43.82 -66.12
C LEU A 399 51.61 -44.67 -67.23
N ARG A 400 51.23 -44.46 -68.49
CA ARG A 400 51.83 -45.16 -69.64
C ARG A 400 53.31 -44.79 -69.80
N GLU A 401 53.67 -43.52 -69.66
CA GLU A 401 55.07 -43.05 -69.69
C GLU A 401 55.90 -43.70 -68.57
N ILE A 402 55.40 -43.69 -67.34
CA ILE A 402 56.07 -44.31 -66.18
C ILE A 402 56.23 -45.81 -66.39
N CYS A 403 55.20 -46.47 -66.92
CA CYS A 403 55.23 -47.89 -67.26
C CYS A 403 56.34 -48.22 -68.25
N ILE A 404 56.47 -47.45 -69.34
CA ILE A 404 57.51 -47.66 -70.36
C ILE A 404 58.91 -47.58 -69.72
N ILE A 405 59.14 -46.57 -68.87
CA ILE A 405 60.43 -46.38 -68.19
C ILE A 405 60.77 -47.59 -67.31
N PHE A 406 59.82 -48.07 -66.51
CA PHE A 406 60.09 -49.16 -65.57
C PHE A 406 59.99 -50.56 -66.16
N THR A 407 59.32 -50.77 -67.30
CA THR A 407 59.42 -52.02 -68.06
C THR A 407 60.85 -52.24 -68.55
N ALA A 408 61.48 -51.20 -69.13
CA ALA A 408 62.88 -51.28 -69.55
C ALA A 408 63.83 -51.49 -68.36
N SER A 409 63.65 -50.75 -67.27
CA SER A 409 64.48 -50.89 -66.06
C SER A 409 64.27 -52.23 -65.33
N GLY A 410 63.05 -52.79 -65.38
CA GLY A 410 62.71 -54.09 -64.80
C GLY A 410 63.36 -55.25 -65.55
N GLU A 411 63.38 -55.22 -66.89
CA GLU A 411 64.04 -56.23 -67.72
C GLU A 411 65.53 -56.36 -67.43
N GLU A 412 66.24 -55.26 -67.18
CA GLU A 412 67.65 -55.27 -66.76
C GLU A 412 67.88 -56.00 -65.42
N ARG A 413 66.85 -56.11 -64.58
CA ARG A 413 66.88 -56.84 -63.30
C ARG A 413 66.15 -58.17 -63.33
N GLY A 414 65.60 -58.61 -64.47
CA GLY A 414 64.80 -59.83 -64.57
C GLY A 414 63.40 -59.74 -63.94
N ILE A 415 62.91 -58.54 -63.67
CA ILE A 415 61.60 -58.28 -63.04
C ILE A 415 60.58 -57.93 -64.14
N VAL A 416 59.47 -58.67 -64.18
CA VAL A 416 58.39 -58.41 -65.16
C VAL A 416 57.39 -57.41 -64.59
N VAL A 417 57.36 -56.20 -65.16
CA VAL A 417 56.35 -55.18 -64.85
C VAL A 417 55.07 -55.48 -65.64
N LYS A 418 53.98 -55.84 -64.93
CA LYS A 418 52.66 -56.13 -65.53
C LYS A 418 51.68 -54.99 -65.21
N GLY A 419 50.73 -54.75 -66.12
CA GLY A 419 49.69 -53.71 -65.95
C GLY A 419 49.87 -52.48 -66.84
N CYS A 420 50.86 -52.49 -67.73
CA CYS A 420 51.15 -51.39 -68.68
C CYS A 420 50.35 -51.48 -70.01
N GLY A 421 49.31 -52.33 -70.05
CA GLY A 421 48.47 -52.57 -71.22
C GLY A 421 47.28 -51.61 -71.32
N GLU A 422 46.09 -52.11 -71.64
CA GLU A 422 44.84 -51.33 -71.76
C GLU A 422 44.45 -50.66 -70.43
N LEU A 423 45.08 -49.51 -70.15
CA LEU A 423 44.68 -48.61 -69.08
C LEU A 423 43.44 -47.82 -69.56
N PRO A 424 42.38 -47.69 -68.72
CA PRO A 424 41.22 -46.88 -69.07
C PRO A 424 41.64 -45.42 -69.25
N GLU A 425 41.03 -44.69 -70.20
CA GLU A 425 41.25 -43.24 -70.33
C GLU A 425 40.65 -42.51 -69.12
N VAL A 426 41.52 -41.85 -68.36
CA VAL A 426 41.18 -41.12 -67.14
C VAL A 426 41.78 -39.73 -67.23
N SER A 427 40.95 -38.75 -67.53
CA SER A 427 41.29 -37.34 -67.41
C SER A 427 40.91 -36.82 -66.02
N MET A 428 41.80 -36.06 -65.39
CA MET A 428 41.56 -35.46 -64.08
C MET A 428 42.21 -34.08 -63.99
N VAL A 429 41.78 -33.28 -63.01
CA VAL A 429 42.48 -32.05 -62.63
C VAL A 429 43.47 -32.38 -61.52
N GLY A 430 44.75 -32.06 -61.74
CA GLY A 430 45.82 -32.34 -60.79
C GLY A 430 47.10 -31.62 -61.15
N ASP A 431 48.11 -31.73 -60.28
CA ASP A 431 49.47 -31.27 -60.60
C ASP A 431 50.23 -32.44 -61.22
N TYR A 432 50.44 -32.36 -62.55
CA TYR A 432 51.11 -33.42 -63.30
C TYR A 432 52.49 -33.74 -62.72
N ARG A 433 53.27 -32.73 -62.36
CA ARG A 433 54.64 -32.91 -61.85
C ARG A 433 54.63 -33.63 -60.50
N ARG A 434 53.73 -33.26 -59.59
CA ARG A 434 53.61 -33.89 -58.26
C ARG A 434 53.05 -35.30 -58.37
N LEU A 435 52.05 -35.54 -59.22
CA LEU A 435 51.52 -36.88 -59.45
C LEU A 435 52.58 -37.79 -60.09
N ASN A 436 53.32 -37.29 -61.09
CA ASN A 436 54.44 -38.02 -61.69
C ASN A 436 55.48 -38.40 -60.62
N GLN A 437 55.86 -37.46 -59.76
CA GLN A 437 56.78 -37.72 -58.65
C GLN A 437 56.26 -38.81 -57.71
N VAL A 438 54.98 -38.80 -57.35
CA VAL A 438 54.35 -39.84 -56.52
C VAL A 438 54.43 -41.20 -57.20
N PHE A 439 53.98 -41.32 -58.44
CA PHE A 439 53.95 -42.60 -59.15
C PHE A 439 55.35 -43.12 -59.46
N MET A 440 56.29 -42.26 -59.89
CA MET A 440 57.70 -42.62 -60.08
C MET A 440 58.30 -43.17 -58.79
N ASN A 441 58.05 -42.53 -57.64
CA ASN A 441 58.55 -43.00 -56.35
C ASN A 441 57.94 -44.34 -55.93
N LEU A 442 56.63 -44.53 -56.10
CA LEU A 442 55.94 -45.77 -55.75
C LEU A 442 56.41 -46.94 -56.62
N VAL A 443 56.48 -46.74 -57.94
CA VAL A 443 56.88 -47.80 -58.88
C VAL A 443 58.38 -48.09 -58.76
N HIS A 444 59.23 -47.08 -58.60
CA HIS A 444 60.65 -47.28 -58.32
C HIS A 444 60.87 -48.10 -57.03
N ASN A 445 60.13 -47.79 -55.96
CA ASN A 445 60.18 -48.58 -54.73
C ASN A 445 59.70 -50.02 -54.97
N ALA A 446 58.62 -50.21 -55.72
CA ALA A 446 58.12 -51.54 -56.06
C ALA A 446 59.15 -52.38 -56.83
N VAL A 447 59.82 -51.82 -57.83
CA VAL A 447 60.87 -52.51 -58.61
C VAL A 447 62.12 -52.76 -57.76
N LYS A 448 62.51 -51.82 -56.90
CA LYS A 448 63.68 -51.96 -56.02
C LYS A 448 63.53 -53.09 -55.00
N PHE A 449 62.32 -53.29 -54.47
CA PHE A 449 62.06 -54.27 -53.40
C PHE A 449 61.31 -55.52 -53.89
N ALA A 450 61.09 -55.66 -55.20
CA ALA A 450 60.57 -56.89 -55.75
C ALA A 450 61.59 -58.03 -55.53
N PRO A 451 61.19 -59.17 -54.96
CA PRO A 451 62.06 -60.33 -54.83
C PRO A 451 62.39 -60.87 -56.23
N LEU A 452 63.67 -61.22 -56.45
CA LEU A 452 64.15 -61.86 -57.67
C LEU A 452 63.70 -63.32 -57.78
#